data_AF-A0A7C6EP12-F1
#
_entry.id   AF-A0A7C6EP12-F1
#
_cell.length_a   1.000
_cell.length_b   1.000
_cell.length_c   1.000
_cell.angle_alpha   90.00
_cell.angle_beta   90.00
_cell.angle_gamma   90.00
#
_symmetry.space_group_name_H-M   'P 1'
#
loop_
_entity.id
_entity.type
_entity.pdbx_description
1 polymer ?
#
loop_
_entity_poly.entity_id
_entity_poly.type
_entity_poly.pdbx_seq_one_letter_code
_entity_poly.pdbx_strand_id
1 'polypeptide(L)'
;TYEGYRIVPSVSDPSTYTNNLGNFDGAVSCLFYTKAIWTGLTVDHLFSPNFTYLSKEEHKIPLKYSFFGGYKYMISSRLGLKSSKENSLSLAFLYKKQYLYDQLDIGAYYYYIPVYVGLWYRGIPFKKTEAQAINHDAIIIMAGYKYRSLRLAYSFDLTISKLNMRQSWGGHEISVVFEFPKKIRKKKYEPLPCPIF
;
A
#
# COMPACT_ATOMS: atom_id res chain seq x y z
N THR A 1 -8.64 -7.32 61.64
CA THR A 1 -9.31 -8.25 60.70
C THR A 1 -9.40 -7.56 59.36
N TYR A 2 -8.45 -7.81 58.46
CA TYR A 2 -8.45 -7.26 57.11
C TYR A 2 -8.67 -8.41 56.13
N GLU A 3 -9.85 -8.47 55.54
CA GLU A 3 -10.19 -9.40 54.47
C GLU A 3 -9.50 -8.95 53.18
N GLY A 4 -8.50 -9.72 52.74
CA GLY A 4 -7.80 -9.48 51.49
C GLY A 4 -8.72 -9.78 50.30
N TYR A 5 -8.96 -8.78 49.46
CA TYR A 5 -9.56 -8.98 48.14
C TYR A 5 -8.62 -9.84 47.29
N ARG A 6 -8.94 -11.13 47.17
CA ARG A 6 -8.35 -12.02 46.16
C ARG A 6 -8.87 -11.59 44.80
N ILE A 7 -8.05 -10.88 44.03
CA ILE A 7 -8.26 -10.72 42.59
C ILE A 7 -7.99 -12.10 41.98
N VAL A 8 -9.04 -12.85 41.68
CA VAL A 8 -8.96 -14.04 40.84
C VAL A 8 -8.71 -13.54 39.42
N PRO A 9 -7.57 -13.82 38.78
CA PRO A 9 -7.43 -13.53 37.37
C PRO A 9 -8.43 -14.42 36.64
N SER A 10 -9.40 -13.82 35.97
CA SER A 10 -10.27 -14.53 35.03
C SER A 10 -9.45 -14.89 33.80
N VAL A 11 -8.58 -15.89 33.93
CA VAL A 11 -7.97 -16.56 32.79
C VAL A 11 -9.07 -17.45 32.22
N SER A 12 -9.96 -16.86 31.42
CA SER A 12 -10.83 -17.65 30.56
C SER A 12 -9.94 -18.42 29.60
N ASP A 13 -9.98 -19.75 29.72
CA ASP A 13 -9.23 -20.67 28.87
C ASP A 13 -9.56 -20.40 27.38
N PRO A 14 -8.59 -20.00 26.54
CA PRO A 14 -8.84 -19.69 25.13
C PRO A 14 -9.42 -20.88 24.35
N SER A 15 -9.30 -22.10 24.89
CA SER A 15 -9.76 -23.34 24.26
C SER A 15 -11.27 -23.58 24.35
N THR A 16 -12.01 -22.84 25.20
CA THR A 16 -13.48 -23.01 25.32
C THR A 16 -14.28 -22.24 24.26
N TYR A 17 -13.65 -21.34 23.50
CA TYR A 17 -14.30 -20.63 22.38
C TYR A 17 -14.21 -21.46 21.10
N THR A 18 -14.95 -22.56 21.05
CA THR A 18 -15.14 -23.39 19.83
C THR A 18 -16.32 -22.88 19.00
N ASN A 19 -16.39 -21.56 18.75
CA ASN A 19 -17.21 -21.08 17.66
C ASN A 19 -16.31 -20.93 16.44
N ASN A 20 -16.57 -21.77 15.44
CA ASN A 20 -15.98 -21.71 14.11
C ASN A 20 -16.43 -20.39 13.45
N LEU A 21 -15.81 -19.27 13.86
CA LEU A 21 -16.07 -17.94 13.32
C LEU A 21 -15.22 -17.81 12.07
N GLY A 22 -15.72 -18.36 10.96
CA GLY A 22 -15.24 -18.01 9.63
C GLY A 22 -15.50 -16.52 9.39
N ASN A 23 -14.59 -15.68 9.84
CA ASN A 23 -14.63 -14.24 9.62
C ASN A 23 -14.25 -13.97 8.16
N PHE A 24 -15.26 -14.07 7.30
CA PHE A 24 -15.12 -13.75 5.91
C PHE A 24 -14.99 -12.23 5.74
N ASP A 25 -13.96 -11.82 5.01
CA ASP A 25 -13.77 -10.44 4.64
C ASP A 25 -13.54 -10.29 3.14
N GLY A 26 -13.92 -9.14 2.60
CA GLY A 26 -13.88 -8.85 1.18
C GLY A 26 -13.57 -7.40 0.92
N ALA A 27 -12.95 -7.17 -0.24
CA ALA A 27 -12.66 -5.85 -0.76
C ALA A 27 -13.01 -5.78 -2.25
N VAL A 28 -13.39 -4.60 -2.70
CA VAL A 28 -13.62 -4.29 -4.12
C VAL A 28 -12.77 -3.08 -4.48
N SER A 29 -12.08 -3.16 -5.63
CA SER A 29 -11.25 -2.09 -6.16
C SER A 29 -11.57 -1.82 -7.63
N CYS A 30 -11.59 -0.54 -8.01
CA CYS A 30 -11.74 -0.09 -9.38
C CYS A 30 -10.51 0.74 -9.76
N LEU A 31 -9.94 0.46 -10.95
CA LEU A 31 -8.75 1.12 -11.48
C LEU A 31 -9.04 1.68 -12.87
N PHE A 32 -8.81 2.98 -13.03
CA PHE A 32 -8.72 3.64 -14.32
C PHE A 32 -7.25 3.88 -14.67
N TYR A 33 -6.84 3.49 -15.88
CA TYR A 33 -5.44 3.53 -16.31
C TYR A 33 -5.28 4.06 -17.74
N THR A 34 -4.32 4.96 -17.92
CA THR A 34 -3.85 5.50 -19.19
C THR A 34 -2.32 5.49 -19.23
N LYS A 35 -1.71 5.91 -20.35
CA LYS A 35 -0.24 6.00 -20.47
C LYS A 35 0.41 6.97 -19.47
N ALA A 36 -0.33 8.02 -19.06
CA ALA A 36 0.19 9.08 -18.20
C ALA A 36 -0.47 9.10 -16.82
N ILE A 37 -1.74 8.70 -16.68
CA ILE A 37 -2.50 8.82 -15.44
C ILE A 37 -3.01 7.45 -15.02
N TRP A 38 -2.97 7.16 -13.72
CA TRP A 38 -3.70 6.07 -13.09
C TRP A 38 -4.44 6.60 -11.88
N THR A 39 -5.65 6.13 -11.63
CA THR A 39 -6.40 6.46 -10.42
C THR A 39 -7.41 5.38 -10.13
N GLY A 40 -7.81 5.24 -8.87
CA GLY A 40 -8.74 4.21 -8.47
C GLY A 40 -9.26 4.41 -7.07
N LEU A 41 -10.26 3.60 -6.75
CA LEU A 41 -10.94 3.56 -5.46
C LEU A 41 -10.97 2.12 -4.99
N THR A 42 -10.72 1.90 -3.71
CA THR A 42 -10.86 0.61 -3.04
C THR A 42 -11.75 0.77 -1.82
N VAL A 43 -12.67 -0.17 -1.64
CA VAL A 43 -13.46 -0.33 -0.42
C VAL A 43 -13.11 -1.69 0.17
N ASP A 44 -12.49 -1.67 1.35
CA ASP A 44 -12.16 -2.87 2.13
C ASP A 44 -13.14 -3.04 3.29
N HIS A 45 -13.12 -4.23 3.90
CA HIS A 45 -13.97 -4.60 5.03
C HIS A 45 -15.48 -4.62 4.71
N LEU A 46 -15.83 -5.04 3.48
CA LEU A 46 -17.21 -5.04 2.97
C LEU A 46 -18.19 -5.83 3.83
N PHE A 47 -17.71 -6.92 4.45
CA PHE A 47 -18.52 -7.76 5.33
C PHE A 47 -18.36 -7.41 6.81
N SER A 48 -17.53 -6.40 7.13
CA SER A 48 -17.30 -5.87 8.47
C SER A 48 -17.18 -6.97 9.53
N PRO A 49 -16.19 -7.88 9.38
CA PRO A 49 -16.09 -9.06 10.23
C PRO A 49 -15.89 -8.68 11.70
N ASN A 50 -16.37 -9.55 12.59
CA ASN A 50 -16.20 -9.40 14.03
C ASN A 50 -14.82 -9.92 14.45
N PHE A 51 -13.91 -9.05 14.91
CA PHE A 51 -12.57 -9.46 15.36
C PHE A 51 -12.53 -9.58 16.88
N THR A 52 -13.37 -10.45 17.45
CA THR A 52 -13.39 -10.71 18.88
C THR A 52 -12.86 -12.12 19.16
N TYR A 53 -11.68 -12.20 19.77
CA TYR A 53 -11.03 -13.48 20.11
C TYR A 53 -11.22 -13.88 21.58
N LEU A 54 -11.51 -12.92 22.47
CA LEU A 54 -11.44 -13.12 23.93
C LEU A 54 -12.61 -12.54 24.74
N SER A 55 -13.51 -11.75 24.13
CA SER A 55 -14.64 -11.14 24.83
C SER A 55 -15.99 -11.56 24.23
N LYS A 56 -17.08 -11.38 24.97
CA LYS A 56 -18.46 -11.58 24.48
C LYS A 56 -18.98 -10.38 23.66
N GLU A 57 -18.18 -9.33 23.52
CA GLU A 57 -18.58 -8.10 22.83
C GLU A 57 -18.24 -8.15 21.34
N GLU A 58 -19.20 -7.80 20.49
CA GLU A 58 -18.99 -7.75 19.04
C GLU A 58 -18.20 -6.48 18.65
N HIS A 59 -16.95 -6.65 18.21
CA HIS A 59 -16.16 -5.58 17.62
C HIS A 59 -16.06 -5.76 16.09
N LYS A 60 -16.91 -5.04 15.36
CA LYS A 60 -16.92 -5.02 13.89
C LYS A 60 -15.79 -4.17 13.36
N ILE A 61 -15.02 -4.70 12.41
CA ILE A 61 -14.04 -3.90 11.69
C ILE A 61 -14.80 -2.92 10.77
N PRO A 62 -14.58 -1.60 10.93
CA PRO A 62 -15.25 -0.60 10.11
C PRO A 62 -14.72 -0.61 8.68
N LEU A 63 -15.60 -0.27 7.73
CA LEU A 63 -15.27 -0.06 6.32
C LEU A 63 -14.06 0.87 6.17
N LYS A 64 -13.16 0.51 5.26
CA LYS A 64 -12.00 1.33 4.89
C LYS A 64 -12.12 1.76 3.43
N TYR A 65 -12.02 3.05 3.21
CA TYR A 65 -12.04 3.66 1.88
C TYR A 65 -10.63 4.12 1.52
N SER A 66 -10.16 3.73 0.34
CA SER A 66 -8.87 4.16 -0.19
C SER A 66 -9.06 4.80 -1.55
N PHE A 67 -8.58 6.03 -1.72
CA PHE A 67 -8.51 6.72 -3.00
C PHE A 67 -7.05 6.91 -3.40
N PHE A 68 -6.68 6.46 -4.58
CA PHE A 68 -5.29 6.50 -5.03
C PHE A 68 -5.18 6.99 -6.46
N GLY A 69 -4.00 7.46 -6.80
CA GLY A 69 -3.69 7.81 -8.18
C GLY A 69 -2.29 8.36 -8.35
N GLY A 70 -2.01 8.76 -9.58
CA GLY A 70 -0.75 9.35 -9.94
C GLY A 70 -0.63 9.71 -11.41
N TYR A 71 0.45 10.40 -11.70
CA TYR A 71 0.79 10.92 -13.01
C TYR A 71 2.25 10.57 -13.34
N LYS A 72 2.48 10.01 -14.52
CA LYS A 72 3.79 9.62 -15.06
C LYS A 72 4.12 10.53 -16.23
N TYR A 73 5.19 11.29 -16.05
CA TYR A 73 5.80 12.10 -17.07
C TYR A 73 7.02 11.38 -17.65
N MET A 74 6.99 11.07 -18.94
CA MET A 74 8.11 10.47 -19.65
C MET A 74 9.11 11.57 -20.05
N ILE A 75 10.34 11.49 -19.54
CA ILE A 75 11.40 12.42 -19.88
C ILE A 75 12.08 11.88 -21.14
N SER A 76 11.63 12.34 -22.31
CA SER A 76 12.23 11.93 -23.58
C SER A 76 13.63 12.56 -23.72
N SER A 77 14.61 11.73 -24.10
CA SER A 77 15.90 12.23 -24.59
C SER A 77 15.64 13.10 -25.83
N ARG A 78 16.02 14.38 -25.78
CA ARG A 78 15.80 15.38 -26.85
C ARG A 78 16.70 15.24 -28.08
N LEU A 79 17.56 14.23 -28.14
CA LEU A 79 18.33 13.94 -29.35
C LEU A 79 17.76 12.66 -29.95
N GLY A 80 17.34 12.73 -31.22
CA GLY A 80 16.68 11.68 -32.03
C GLY A 80 17.39 10.32 -32.16
N LEU A 81 18.30 10.00 -31.25
CA LEU A 81 18.70 8.66 -30.91
C LEU A 81 17.59 8.04 -30.05
N LYS A 82 17.04 6.91 -30.52
CA LYS A 82 16.25 5.97 -29.69
C LYS A 82 17.08 5.56 -28.48
N SER A 83 17.16 6.40 -27.45
CA SER A 83 17.77 6.02 -26.19
C SER A 83 16.80 5.04 -25.55
N SER A 84 17.13 3.75 -25.65
CA SER A 84 16.37 2.60 -25.14
C SER A 84 16.22 2.58 -23.60
N LYS A 85 16.55 3.69 -22.92
CA LYS A 85 16.51 3.83 -21.48
C LYS A 85 15.24 4.55 -21.09
N GLU A 86 14.35 3.86 -20.38
CA GLU A 86 13.19 4.49 -19.78
C GLU A 86 13.66 5.50 -18.72
N ASN A 87 13.29 6.76 -18.94
CA ASN A 87 13.46 7.85 -17.99
C ASN A 87 12.09 8.48 -17.74
N SER A 88 11.63 8.46 -16.49
CA SER A 88 10.33 9.03 -16.14
C SER A 88 10.30 9.56 -14.73
N LEU A 89 9.58 10.67 -14.55
CA LEU A 89 9.20 11.19 -13.25
C LEU A 89 7.72 10.83 -13.02
N SER A 90 7.41 10.27 -11.86
CA SER A 90 6.05 9.91 -11.48
C SER A 90 5.67 10.61 -10.18
N LEU A 91 4.48 11.17 -10.11
CA LEU A 91 3.86 11.65 -8.88
C LEU A 91 2.75 10.69 -8.51
N ALA A 92 2.57 10.40 -7.23
CA ALA A 92 1.58 9.48 -6.74
C ALA A 92 1.00 9.95 -5.41
N PHE A 93 -0.23 9.56 -5.13
CA PHE A 93 -0.88 9.78 -3.86
C PHE A 93 -1.79 8.61 -3.48
N LEU A 94 -2.02 8.46 -2.19
CA LEU A 94 -2.92 7.50 -1.57
C LEU A 94 -3.57 8.14 -0.35
N TYR A 95 -4.88 8.34 -0.40
CA TYR A 95 -5.69 8.73 0.74
C TYR A 95 -6.42 7.50 1.28
N LYS A 96 -6.39 7.30 2.60
CA LYS A 96 -7.08 6.21 3.30
C LYS A 96 -7.92 6.80 4.42
N LYS A 97 -9.13 6.28 4.57
CA LYS A 97 -10.06 6.62 5.65
C LYS A 97 -10.65 5.36 6.24
N GLN A 98 -10.52 5.18 7.54
CA GLN A 98 -11.13 4.09 8.29
C GLN A 98 -11.61 4.61 9.65
N TYR A 99 -12.92 4.54 9.89
CA TYR A 99 -13.54 5.09 11.10
C TYR A 99 -13.15 6.56 11.32
N LEU A 100 -12.51 6.89 12.46
CA LEU A 100 -12.04 8.22 12.81
C LEU A 100 -10.63 8.54 12.27
N TYR A 101 -9.94 7.54 11.71
CA TYR A 101 -8.57 7.66 11.23
C TYR A 101 -8.53 7.95 9.74
N ASP A 102 -7.84 9.03 9.38
CA ASP A 102 -7.54 9.41 8.01
C ASP A 102 -6.03 9.52 7.82
N GLN A 103 -5.54 9.09 6.67
CA GLN A 103 -4.13 9.17 6.30
C GLN A 103 -4.00 9.58 4.84
N LEU A 104 -3.05 10.46 4.54
CA LEU A 104 -2.69 10.85 3.18
C LEU A 104 -1.20 10.61 2.95
N ASP A 105 -0.89 9.85 1.91
CA ASP A 105 0.47 9.60 1.44
C ASP A 105 0.61 10.29 0.09
N ILE A 106 1.62 11.14 -0.08
CA ILE A 106 1.96 11.77 -1.37
C ILE A 106 3.44 11.54 -1.62
N GLY A 107 3.79 11.17 -2.83
CA GLY A 107 5.18 10.94 -3.17
C GLY A 107 5.50 11.12 -4.64
N ALA A 108 6.79 11.08 -4.91
CA ALA A 108 7.35 11.13 -6.23
C ALA A 108 8.35 9.97 -6.42
N TYR A 109 8.40 9.47 -7.64
CA TYR A 109 9.39 8.50 -8.09
C TYR A 109 10.14 9.04 -9.29
N TYR A 110 11.45 8.94 -9.25
CA TYR A 110 12.28 9.12 -10.42
C TYR A 110 12.81 7.76 -10.86
N TYR A 111 12.52 7.40 -12.11
CA TYR A 111 12.91 6.15 -12.72
C TYR A 111 13.94 6.43 -13.81
N TYR A 112 15.13 5.87 -13.67
CA TYR A 112 16.20 5.96 -14.65
C TYR A 112 16.93 4.63 -14.73
N ILE A 113 16.60 3.81 -15.74
CA ILE A 113 17.08 2.42 -15.84
C ILE A 113 18.60 2.34 -15.60
N PRO A 114 19.07 1.42 -14.73
CA PRO A 114 18.31 0.40 -13.97
C PRO A 114 17.85 0.82 -12.57
N VAL A 115 18.06 2.07 -12.17
CA VAL A 115 17.84 2.58 -10.82
C VAL A 115 16.49 3.31 -10.73
N TYR A 116 15.89 3.29 -9.55
CA TYR A 116 14.78 4.18 -9.23
C TYR A 116 14.89 4.66 -7.79
N VAL A 117 14.46 5.89 -7.57
CA VAL A 117 14.44 6.52 -6.26
C VAL A 117 13.06 7.11 -6.01
N GLY A 118 12.64 7.12 -4.75
CA GLY A 118 11.35 7.61 -4.32
C GLY A 118 11.45 8.45 -3.06
N LEU A 119 10.61 9.46 -2.99
CA LEU A 119 10.40 10.25 -1.78
C LEU A 119 8.90 10.34 -1.53
N TRP A 120 8.50 10.05 -0.31
CA TRP A 120 7.11 10.07 0.12
C TRP A 120 6.98 10.84 1.42
N TYR A 121 5.83 11.48 1.55
CA TYR A 121 5.39 12.15 2.76
C TYR A 121 4.05 11.54 3.16
N ARG A 122 3.97 11.06 4.40
CA ARG A 122 2.81 10.46 5.04
C ARG A 122 2.31 11.41 6.13
N GLY A 123 1.10 11.90 5.97
CA GLY A 123 0.46 12.82 6.91
C GLY A 123 -0.60 13.70 6.26
N ILE A 124 -1.48 14.26 7.08
CA ILE A 124 -2.49 15.23 6.65
C ILE A 124 -2.10 16.61 7.17
N PRO A 125 -1.53 17.49 6.33
CA PRO A 125 -1.00 18.78 6.78
C PRO A 125 -2.10 19.74 7.25
N PHE A 126 -3.35 19.58 6.77
CA PHE A 126 -4.44 20.53 7.01
C PHE A 126 -5.46 20.10 8.08
N LYS A 127 -5.37 18.87 8.62
CA LYS A 127 -6.31 18.37 9.64
C LYS A 127 -5.63 18.44 11.01
N LYS A 128 -6.15 19.31 11.87
CA LYS A 128 -5.77 19.36 13.30
C LYS A 128 -6.49 18.22 14.01
N THR A 129 -5.75 17.34 14.67
CA THR A 129 -6.34 16.37 15.62
C THR A 129 -6.87 17.12 16.84
N GLU A 130 -7.76 16.50 17.63
CA GLU A 130 -8.33 17.10 18.85
C GLU A 130 -7.27 17.65 19.83
N ALA A 131 -6.05 17.11 19.78
CA ALA A 131 -4.90 17.59 20.55
C ALA A 131 -4.10 18.75 19.92
N GLN A 132 -4.64 19.48 18.94
CA GLN A 132 -3.98 20.62 18.24
C GLN A 132 -2.62 20.32 17.59
N ALA A 133 -2.25 19.05 17.43
CA ALA A 133 -1.04 18.65 16.72
C ALA A 133 -1.33 18.52 15.22
N ILE A 134 -0.42 19.04 14.38
CA ILE A 134 -0.44 18.80 12.94
C ILE A 134 -0.11 17.32 12.71
N ASN A 135 -0.93 16.61 11.93
CA ASN A 135 -0.81 15.18 11.71
C ASN A 135 0.26 14.86 10.65
N HIS A 136 1.53 15.12 10.98
CA HIS A 136 2.68 14.62 10.22
C HIS A 136 3.12 13.29 10.84
N ASP A 137 3.23 12.24 10.03
CA ASP A 137 3.59 10.91 10.51
C ASP A 137 5.04 10.57 10.12
N ALA A 138 5.32 10.46 8.82
CA ALA A 138 6.63 10.03 8.35
C ALA A 138 7.03 10.61 6.99
N ILE A 139 8.35 10.72 6.77
CA ILE A 139 8.96 10.87 5.45
C ILE A 139 9.60 9.54 5.09
N ILE A 140 9.32 9.03 3.90
CA ILE A 140 9.81 7.72 3.46
C ILE A 140 10.71 7.94 2.25
N ILE A 141 11.95 7.48 2.37
CA ILE A 141 12.94 7.54 1.30
C ILE A 141 13.12 6.12 0.78
N MET A 142 13.08 5.94 -0.54
CA MET A 142 13.29 4.65 -1.17
C MET A 142 14.33 4.74 -2.28
N ALA A 143 15.15 3.69 -2.40
CA ALA A 143 16.00 3.46 -3.55
C ALA A 143 15.86 2.00 -3.99
N GLY A 144 15.95 1.75 -5.29
CA GLY A 144 15.85 0.41 -5.82
C GLY A 144 16.58 0.21 -7.14
N TYR A 145 16.78 -1.05 -7.45
CA TYR A 145 17.56 -1.51 -8.58
C TYR A 145 16.82 -2.63 -9.31
N LYS A 146 16.71 -2.51 -10.64
CA LYS A 146 16.12 -3.52 -11.50
C LYS A 146 17.20 -4.23 -12.30
N TYR A 147 17.33 -5.53 -12.09
CA TYR A 147 18.21 -6.41 -12.86
C TYR A 147 17.41 -7.53 -13.52
N ARG A 148 17.19 -7.42 -14.84
CA ARG A 148 16.40 -8.41 -15.61
C ARG A 148 15.01 -8.63 -14.98
N SER A 149 14.77 -9.83 -14.44
CA SER A 149 13.55 -10.24 -13.74
C SER A 149 13.54 -9.93 -12.24
N LEU A 150 14.67 -9.53 -11.66
CA LEU A 150 14.78 -9.20 -10.25
C LEU A 150 14.65 -7.69 -10.04
N ARG A 151 13.85 -7.28 -9.05
CA ARG A 151 13.82 -5.91 -8.55
C ARG A 151 14.10 -5.94 -7.06
N LEU A 152 15.07 -5.15 -6.64
CA LEU A 152 15.40 -4.91 -5.25
C LEU A 152 14.98 -3.48 -4.91
N ALA A 153 14.41 -3.27 -3.74
CA ALA A 153 14.12 -1.96 -3.20
C ALA A 153 14.46 -1.94 -1.73
N TYR A 154 14.90 -0.79 -1.25
CA TYR A 154 15.13 -0.50 0.15
C TYR A 154 14.42 0.81 0.48
N SER A 155 13.61 0.80 1.53
CA SER A 155 12.92 1.98 2.05
C SER A 155 13.30 2.24 3.50
N PHE A 156 13.34 3.52 3.84
CA PHE A 156 13.55 4.00 5.18
C PHE A 156 12.43 4.96 5.57
N ASP A 157 11.68 4.57 6.59
CA ASP A 157 10.55 5.31 7.15
C ASP A 157 11.04 6.18 8.31
N LEU A 158 11.25 7.47 8.05
CA LEU A 158 11.65 8.45 9.06
C LEU A 158 10.41 9.05 9.72
N THR A 159 10.11 8.64 10.95
CA THR A 159 8.98 9.19 11.73
C THR A 159 9.27 10.63 12.17
N ILE A 160 8.42 11.58 11.78
CA ILE A 160 8.56 13.01 12.07
C ILE A 160 7.53 13.52 13.10
N SER A 161 6.64 12.65 13.58
CA SER A 161 5.62 13.03 14.56
C SER A 161 6.24 13.32 15.95
N LYS A 162 5.75 14.39 16.61
CA LYS A 162 6.27 14.84 17.92
C LYS A 162 6.15 13.79 19.03
N LEU A 163 5.19 12.87 18.92
CA LEU A 163 4.97 11.81 19.89
C LEU A 163 5.97 10.66 19.72
N ASN A 164 6.31 10.32 18.47
CA ASN A 164 7.08 9.12 18.17
C ASN A 164 8.56 9.38 17.86
N MET A 165 8.98 10.62 17.60
CA MET A 165 10.38 10.93 17.24
C MET A 165 11.39 10.57 18.36
N ARG A 166 10.95 10.49 19.63
CA ARG A 166 11.82 10.07 20.75
C ARG A 166 11.86 8.55 20.97
N GLN A 167 10.95 7.79 20.36
CA GLN A 167 10.76 6.36 20.63
C GLN A 167 10.97 5.48 19.39
N SER A 168 10.73 6.01 18.19
CA SER A 168 10.91 5.32 16.91
C SER A 168 12.14 5.88 16.22
N TRP A 169 13.18 5.07 16.05
CA TRP A 169 14.41 5.40 15.30
C TRP A 169 14.22 5.27 13.77
N GLY A 170 12.97 5.14 13.33
CA GLY A 170 12.61 4.82 11.96
C GLY A 170 12.55 3.33 11.67
N GLY A 171 11.98 2.98 10.52
CA GLY A 171 11.82 1.61 10.05
C GLY A 171 12.62 1.36 8.78
N HIS A 172 13.35 0.23 8.74
CA HIS A 172 14.09 -0.22 7.55
C HIS A 172 13.34 -1.37 6.89
N GLU A 173 13.04 -1.24 5.60
CA GLU A 173 12.37 -2.29 4.85
C GLU A 173 13.17 -2.66 3.60
N ILE A 174 13.26 -3.96 3.32
CA ILE A 174 13.91 -4.50 2.12
C ILE A 174 12.85 -5.28 1.33
N SER A 175 12.64 -4.88 0.09
CA SER A 175 11.69 -5.51 -0.84
C SER A 175 12.42 -6.24 -1.96
N VAL A 176 12.02 -7.49 -2.20
CA VAL A 176 12.54 -8.32 -3.29
C VAL A 176 11.36 -8.77 -4.14
N VAL A 177 11.41 -8.45 -5.44
CA VAL A 177 10.36 -8.82 -6.41
C VAL A 177 10.99 -9.60 -7.55
N PHE A 178 10.40 -10.76 -7.86
CA PHE A 178 10.82 -11.59 -8.98
C PHE A 178 9.71 -11.68 -10.04
N GLU A 179 10.00 -11.20 -11.25
CA GLU A 179 9.07 -11.17 -12.38
C GLU A 179 9.34 -12.33 -13.34
N PHE A 180 8.42 -13.30 -13.36
CA PHE A 180 8.47 -14.41 -14.32
C PHE A 180 8.05 -13.92 -15.72
N PRO A 181 8.93 -13.99 -16.74
CA PRO A 181 8.58 -13.54 -18.07
C PRO A 181 7.51 -14.46 -18.68
N LYS A 182 6.37 -13.87 -19.06
CA LYS A 182 5.33 -14.59 -19.80
C LYS A 182 5.85 -14.87 -21.22
N LYS A 183 6.02 -16.16 -21.57
CA LYS A 183 6.25 -16.55 -22.96
C LYS A 183 4.97 -16.28 -23.76
N ILE A 184 4.92 -15.15 -24.45
CA ILE A 184 3.84 -14.88 -25.41
C ILE A 184 4.04 -15.85 -26.58
N ARG A 185 3.22 -16.91 -26.64
CA ARG A 185 3.10 -17.72 -27.86
C ARG A 185 2.57 -16.79 -28.95
N LYS A 186 3.40 -16.44 -29.93
CA LYS A 186 2.94 -15.76 -31.13
C LYS A 186 1.86 -16.65 -31.76
N LYS A 187 0.62 -16.18 -31.86
CA LYS A 187 -0.40 -16.85 -32.68
C LYS A 187 0.17 -16.89 -34.10
N LYS A 188 0.43 -18.09 -34.63
CA LYS A 188 0.64 -18.25 -36.07
C LYS A 188 -0.72 -17.97 -36.70
N TYR A 189 -0.82 -16.91 -37.49
CA TYR A 189 -1.97 -16.72 -38.35
C TYR A 189 -1.80 -17.72 -39.49
N GLU A 190 -2.68 -18.70 -39.58
CA GLU A 190 -2.78 -19.52 -40.79
C GLU A 190 -3.35 -18.63 -41.91
N PRO A 191 -2.75 -18.66 -43.12
CA PRO A 191 -3.32 -17.94 -44.25
C PRO A 191 -4.71 -18.49 -44.54
N LEU A 192 -5.68 -17.61 -44.76
CA LEU A 192 -7.00 -18.02 -45.23
C LEU A 192 -6.82 -18.75 -46.57
N PRO A 193 -7.41 -19.95 -46.75
CA PRO A 193 -7.32 -20.65 -48.02
C PRO A 193 -7.93 -19.78 -49.13
N CYS A 194 -7.19 -19.59 -50.22
CA CYS A 194 -7.68 -18.83 -51.37
C CYS A 194 -8.89 -19.54 -51.99
N PRO A 195 -9.94 -18.80 -52.40
CA PRO A 195 -11.08 -19.38 -53.10
C PRO A 195 -10.64 -19.96 -54.43
N ILE A 196 -11.16 -21.15 -54.74
CA ILE A 196 -11.01 -21.81 -56.04
C ILE A 196 -12.15 -21.26 -56.92
N PHE A 197 -11.81 -20.57 -58.00
CA PHE A 197 -12.73 -20.19 -59.08
C PHE A 197 -12.43 -21.04 -60.31
#